data_AF-A0A2H3NP16-F1
#
_entry.id   AF-A0A2H3NP16-F1
#
_cell.length_a   1.000
_cell.length_b   1.000
_cell.length_c   1.000
_cell.angle_alpha   90.00
_cell.angle_beta   90.00
_cell.angle_gamma   90.00
#
_symmetry.space_group_name_H-M   'P 1'
#
loop_
_entity.id
_entity.type
_entity.pdbx_description
1 polymer ?
#
loop_
_entity_poly.entity_id
_entity_poly.type
_entity_poly.pdbx_seq_one_letter_code
_entity_poly.pdbx_strand_id
1 'polypeptide(L)'
;MSDDPSAVNEQSIILYNQEVPQDVRSKLEDELRDTIHVDRSQTIYMMSQTVPELVQIVLDAVTWKNGLGTAAAIFFKSYLEKIGSIAAESSWKQSSAIAKVLKENSVEAIESFVDAIIGAKKSLSPNCRFMIGLPYPEGYRGTLLRIEADNREEIAIVLALFVAQVQRIQDRLSEEVDEENVAVGISLKLNEDGDFVATWYDREQQYHEIMISNSLMK
;
A
#
# COMPACT_ATOMS: atom_id res chain seq x y z
N MET A 1 -20.73 22.89 25.97
CA MET A 1 -19.75 22.52 24.91
C MET A 1 -18.92 21.42 25.52
N SER A 2 -19.36 20.19 25.33
CA SER A 2 -18.65 19.00 25.77
C SER A 2 -18.21 18.29 24.50
N ASP A 3 -16.91 18.13 24.38
CA ASP A 3 -16.22 17.59 23.21
C ASP A 3 -16.79 16.23 22.82
N ASP A 4 -17.09 16.11 21.54
CA ASP A 4 -17.56 14.91 20.88
C ASP A 4 -16.42 13.87 20.87
N PRO A 5 -16.59 12.68 21.46
CA PRO A 5 -15.56 11.63 21.47
C PRO A 5 -15.42 10.91 20.11
N SER A 6 -16.02 11.42 19.02
CA SER A 6 -16.03 10.78 17.70
C SER A 6 -14.92 11.23 16.72
N ALA A 7 -13.88 11.92 17.17
CA ALA A 7 -12.90 12.56 16.26
C ALA A 7 -11.48 11.97 16.33
N VAL A 8 -11.35 10.63 16.32
CA VAL A 8 -10.03 9.97 16.19
C VAL A 8 -10.03 9.00 15.00
N ASN A 9 -9.35 9.43 13.93
CA ASN A 9 -8.61 8.61 12.95
C ASN A 9 -9.34 7.83 11.84
N GLU A 10 -10.35 8.41 11.19
CA GLU A 10 -10.82 7.98 9.86
C GLU A 10 -10.31 8.96 8.79
N GLN A 11 -9.10 8.76 8.26
CA GLN A 11 -8.62 9.61 7.16
C GLN A 11 -8.09 8.77 6.02
N SER A 12 -8.90 8.67 4.97
CA SER A 12 -8.46 8.23 3.66
C SER A 12 -7.81 9.41 2.95
N ILE A 13 -6.48 9.45 2.95
CA ILE A 13 -5.69 10.61 2.55
C ILE A 13 -4.62 10.24 1.54
N ILE A 14 -4.38 11.15 0.59
CA ILE A 14 -3.14 11.15 -0.20
C ILE A 14 -2.23 12.28 0.28
N LEU A 15 -1.01 11.91 0.66
CA LEU A 15 0.03 12.82 1.10
C LEU A 15 1.06 13.00 -0.01
N TYR A 16 1.39 14.25 -0.28
CA TYR A 16 2.46 14.65 -1.18
C TYR A 16 3.47 15.48 -0.40
N ASN A 17 4.76 15.34 -0.68
CA ASN A 17 5.68 16.41 -0.27
C ASN A 17 5.65 17.57 -1.28
N GLN A 18 6.25 18.70 -0.90
CA GLN A 18 6.26 19.91 -1.71
C GLN A 18 6.92 19.74 -3.09
N GLU A 19 7.76 18.72 -3.26
CA GLU A 19 8.52 18.45 -4.49
C GLU A 19 7.68 17.81 -5.60
N VAL A 20 6.56 17.13 -5.26
CA VAL A 20 5.68 16.53 -6.27
C VAL A 20 4.97 17.64 -7.05
N PRO A 21 5.06 17.73 -8.39
CA PRO A 21 4.38 18.77 -9.17
C PRO A 21 2.85 18.71 -9.07
N GLN A 22 2.18 19.88 -9.05
CA GLN A 22 0.72 19.98 -8.86
C GLN A 22 -0.09 19.28 -9.96
N ASP A 23 0.39 19.28 -11.20
CA ASP A 23 -0.22 18.58 -12.33
C ASP A 23 -0.17 17.06 -12.14
N VAL A 24 0.93 16.52 -11.61
CA VAL A 24 1.04 15.10 -11.26
C VAL A 24 0.08 14.73 -10.14
N ARG A 25 -0.03 15.57 -9.10
CA ARG A 25 -0.98 15.36 -7.99
C ARG A 25 -2.42 15.29 -8.51
N SER A 26 -2.83 16.32 -9.25
CA SER A 26 -4.21 16.44 -9.75
C SER A 26 -4.56 15.28 -10.67
N LYS A 27 -3.65 14.90 -11.57
CA LYS A 27 -3.83 13.75 -12.45
C LYS A 27 -3.98 12.44 -11.68
N LEU A 28 -3.11 12.21 -10.69
CA LEU A 28 -3.18 10.99 -9.86
C LEU A 28 -4.51 10.93 -9.09
N GLU A 29 -4.94 12.04 -8.48
CA GLU A 29 -6.22 12.12 -7.77
C GLU A 29 -7.41 11.85 -8.70
N ASP A 30 -7.41 12.43 -9.90
CA ASP A 30 -8.45 12.21 -10.90
C ASP A 30 -8.50 10.75 -11.38
N GLU A 31 -7.34 10.14 -11.66
CA GLU A 31 -7.24 8.75 -12.13
C GLU A 31 -7.61 7.73 -11.02
N LEU A 32 -7.41 8.07 -9.75
CA LEU A 32 -7.74 7.20 -8.61
C LEU A 32 -9.19 7.34 -8.14
N ARG A 33 -9.89 8.42 -8.48
CA ARG A 33 -11.22 8.76 -7.95
C ARG A 33 -12.26 7.67 -8.11
N ASP A 34 -12.22 6.96 -9.25
CA ASP A 34 -13.20 5.91 -9.55
C ASP A 34 -12.85 4.58 -8.88
N THR A 35 -11.64 4.45 -8.35
CA THR A 35 -11.12 3.21 -7.76
C THR A 35 -11.09 3.25 -6.23
N ILE A 36 -10.69 4.39 -5.64
CA ILE A 36 -10.63 4.58 -4.20
C ILE A 36 -11.28 5.91 -3.81
N HIS A 37 -12.03 5.89 -2.72
CA HIS A 37 -12.53 7.14 -2.13
C HIS A 37 -11.44 7.75 -1.26
N VAL A 38 -11.05 8.99 -1.58
CA VAL A 38 -10.08 9.76 -0.81
C VAL A 38 -10.80 10.98 -0.27
N ASP A 39 -10.78 11.16 1.05
CA ASP A 39 -11.46 12.26 1.73
C ASP A 39 -10.77 13.60 1.44
N ARG A 40 -9.43 13.57 1.38
CA ARG A 40 -8.60 14.75 1.16
C ARG A 40 -7.22 14.39 0.63
N SER A 41 -6.58 15.35 -0.03
CA SER A 41 -5.14 15.35 -0.23
C SER A 41 -4.46 16.45 0.57
N GLN A 42 -3.21 16.23 0.97
CA GLN A 42 -2.41 17.21 1.69
C GLN A 42 -0.99 17.29 1.18
N THR A 43 -0.42 18.50 1.24
CA THR A 43 1.01 18.72 1.01
C THR A 43 1.72 18.84 2.35
N ILE A 44 2.73 18.02 2.57
CA ILE A 44 3.63 18.12 3.72
C ILE A 44 4.92 18.82 3.32
N TYR A 45 5.45 19.63 4.24
CA TYR A 45 6.73 20.32 4.05
C TYR A 45 7.81 19.57 4.81
N MET A 46 8.77 19.01 4.09
CA MET A 46 9.89 18.29 4.68
C MET A 46 11.09 19.22 4.83
N MET A 47 11.60 19.38 6.05
CA MET A 47 12.67 20.33 6.41
C MET A 47 14.10 19.88 6.03
N SER A 48 14.25 18.89 5.14
CA SER A 48 15.58 18.40 4.70
C SER A 48 16.06 19.14 3.45
N GLN A 49 17.38 19.28 3.28
CA GLN A 49 17.99 19.97 2.14
C GLN A 49 17.83 19.21 0.81
N THR A 50 17.62 17.89 0.86
CA THR A 50 17.38 17.04 -0.31
C THR A 50 16.29 16.03 0.05
N VAL A 51 15.04 16.38 -0.23
CA VAL A 51 13.91 15.50 0.01
C VAL A 51 13.53 14.87 -1.33
N PRO A 52 13.62 13.53 -1.50
CA PRO A 52 13.06 12.91 -2.70
C PRO A 52 11.55 13.14 -2.73
N GLU A 53 10.98 13.28 -3.92
CA GLU A 53 9.52 13.30 -4.10
C GLU A 53 8.87 12.14 -3.33
N LEU A 54 7.75 12.43 -2.68
CA LEU A 54 7.06 11.48 -1.82
C LEU A 54 5.56 11.54 -2.12
N VAL A 55 5.00 10.37 -2.41
CA VAL A 55 3.57 10.13 -2.54
C VAL A 55 3.18 9.02 -1.58
N GLN A 56 2.23 9.26 -0.68
CA GLN A 56 1.69 8.24 0.22
C GLN A 56 0.17 8.19 0.09
N ILE A 57 -0.38 7.01 -0.19
CA ILE A 57 -1.83 6.77 -0.23
C ILE A 57 -2.17 5.96 1.03
N VAL A 58 -2.81 6.60 2.00
CA VAL A 58 -3.11 6.02 3.31
C VAL A 58 -4.61 5.96 3.47
N LEU A 59 -5.16 4.76 3.43
CA LEU A 59 -6.60 4.51 3.54
C LEU A 59 -6.85 3.48 4.63
N ASP A 60 -8.00 3.55 5.29
CA ASP A 60 -8.41 2.49 6.20
C ASP A 60 -8.66 1.16 5.45
N ALA A 61 -8.66 0.04 6.19
CA ALA A 61 -8.82 -1.29 5.61
C ALA A 61 -10.17 -1.47 4.88
N VAL A 62 -11.24 -0.80 5.34
CA VAL A 62 -12.57 -0.88 4.72
C VAL A 62 -12.56 -0.17 3.37
N THR A 63 -11.95 1.01 3.28
CA THR A 63 -11.80 1.77 2.03
C THR A 63 -10.98 0.99 1.00
N TRP A 64 -9.85 0.40 1.40
CA TRP A 64 -9.08 -0.49 0.52
C TRP A 64 -9.92 -1.67 0.00
N LYS A 65 -10.68 -2.33 0.88
CA LYS A 65 -11.52 -3.47 0.51
C LYS A 65 -12.71 -3.07 -0.37
N ASN A 66 -13.35 -1.94 -0.10
CA ASN A 66 -14.50 -1.49 -0.86
C ASN A 66 -14.11 -1.11 -2.29
N GLY A 67 -12.97 -0.42 -2.47
CA GLY A 67 -12.47 -0.02 -3.78
C GLY A 67 -11.86 -1.18 -4.57
N LEU A 68 -11.02 -1.99 -3.92
CA LEU A 68 -10.15 -2.95 -4.61
C LEU A 68 -10.34 -4.41 -4.18
N GLY A 69 -11.07 -4.69 -3.10
CA GLY A 69 -11.09 -6.01 -2.44
C GLY A 69 -11.54 -7.15 -3.34
N THR A 70 -12.63 -6.97 -4.09
CA THR A 70 -13.13 -8.00 -5.03
C THR A 70 -12.12 -8.28 -6.14
N ALA A 71 -11.58 -7.22 -6.76
CA ALA A 71 -10.59 -7.34 -7.83
C ALA A 71 -9.28 -7.97 -7.32
N ALA A 72 -8.82 -7.58 -6.14
CA ALA A 72 -7.65 -8.15 -5.48
C ALA A 72 -7.85 -9.65 -5.16
N ALA A 73 -9.02 -10.04 -4.64
CA ALA A 73 -9.33 -11.44 -4.35
C ALA A 73 -9.39 -12.30 -5.62
N ILE A 74 -10.01 -11.81 -6.70
CA ILE A 74 -10.06 -12.50 -8.00
C ILE A 74 -8.65 -12.64 -8.57
N PHE A 75 -7.90 -11.53 -8.63
CA PHE A 75 -6.53 -11.52 -9.13
C PHE A 75 -5.66 -12.53 -8.39
N PHE A 76 -5.69 -12.45 -7.05
CA PHE A 76 -4.85 -13.28 -6.21
C PHE A 76 -5.22 -14.76 -6.28
N LYS A 77 -6.52 -15.09 -6.32
CA LYS A 77 -6.97 -16.48 -6.53
C LYS A 77 -6.44 -17.03 -7.85
N SER A 78 -6.60 -16.29 -8.95
CA SER A 78 -6.11 -16.72 -10.26
C SER A 78 -4.59 -16.79 -10.34
N TYR A 79 -3.89 -15.91 -9.62
CA TYR A 79 -2.43 -15.97 -9.48
C TYR A 79 -2.00 -17.27 -8.79
N LEU A 80 -2.61 -17.62 -7.66
CA LEU A 80 -2.34 -18.89 -6.96
C LEU A 80 -2.68 -20.11 -7.81
N GLU A 81 -3.79 -20.11 -8.54
CA GLU A 81 -4.15 -21.23 -9.43
C GLU A 81 -3.11 -21.45 -10.53
N LYS A 82 -2.55 -20.36 -11.09
CA LYS A 82 -1.52 -20.47 -12.13
C LYS A 82 -0.15 -20.84 -11.57
N ILE A 83 0.27 -20.23 -10.47
CA ILE A 83 1.60 -20.50 -9.90
C ILE A 83 1.63 -21.80 -9.11
N GLY A 84 0.55 -22.18 -8.42
CA GLY A 84 0.43 -23.47 -7.74
C GLY A 84 0.54 -24.67 -8.69
N SER A 85 0.35 -24.46 -10.00
CA SER A 85 0.60 -25.47 -11.03
C SER A 85 2.07 -25.59 -11.47
N ILE A 86 2.93 -24.64 -11.09
CA ILE A 86 4.34 -24.54 -11.50
C ILE A 86 5.21 -24.72 -10.25
N ALA A 87 5.86 -25.88 -10.13
CA ALA A 87 6.66 -26.23 -8.96
C ALA A 87 7.78 -25.20 -8.67
N ALA A 88 7.68 -24.56 -7.50
CA ALA A 88 8.78 -24.10 -6.64
C ALA A 88 9.93 -23.22 -7.20
N GLU A 89 9.86 -22.67 -8.41
CA GLU A 89 10.78 -21.60 -8.83
C GLU A 89 10.14 -20.22 -8.58
N SER A 90 10.78 -19.45 -7.69
CA SER A 90 10.43 -18.10 -7.20
C SER A 90 9.26 -17.47 -7.95
N SER A 91 8.08 -17.52 -7.31
CA SER A 91 6.77 -17.04 -7.82
C SER A 91 6.83 -15.66 -8.48
N TRP A 92 7.73 -14.79 -7.99
CA TRP A 92 8.00 -13.44 -8.50
C TRP A 92 8.59 -13.35 -9.91
N LYS A 93 9.23 -14.41 -10.43
CA LYS A 93 9.86 -14.38 -11.77
C LYS A 93 8.92 -14.74 -12.92
N GLN A 94 7.65 -15.03 -12.64
CA GLN A 94 6.69 -15.51 -13.64
C GLN A 94 5.87 -14.38 -14.27
N SER A 95 6.54 -13.31 -14.72
CA SER A 95 5.92 -12.11 -15.30
C SER A 95 4.91 -12.43 -16.41
N SER A 96 5.14 -13.51 -17.19
CA SER A 96 4.23 -13.97 -18.24
C SER A 96 2.93 -14.60 -17.71
N ALA A 97 3.00 -15.35 -16.61
CA ALA A 97 1.81 -15.92 -15.96
C ALA A 97 0.96 -14.79 -15.36
N ILE A 98 1.61 -13.79 -14.76
CA ILE A 98 0.97 -12.61 -14.16
C ILE A 98 0.28 -11.77 -15.22
N ALA A 99 0.98 -11.43 -16.31
CA ALA A 99 0.39 -10.71 -17.43
C ALA A 99 -0.81 -11.44 -18.03
N LYS A 100 -0.78 -12.79 -18.02
CA LYS A 100 -1.93 -13.61 -18.44
C LYS A 100 -3.08 -13.53 -17.43
N VAL A 101 -2.83 -13.47 -16.11
CA VAL A 101 -3.88 -13.26 -15.08
C VAL A 101 -4.56 -11.92 -15.26
N LEU A 102 -3.77 -10.85 -15.46
CA LEU A 102 -4.30 -9.50 -15.70
C LEU A 102 -5.22 -9.47 -16.92
N LYS A 103 -4.82 -10.13 -18.01
CA LYS A 103 -5.62 -10.17 -19.25
C LYS A 103 -6.88 -11.04 -19.17
N GLU A 104 -6.84 -12.13 -18.42
CA GLU A 104 -7.93 -13.12 -18.40
C GLU A 104 -9.01 -12.81 -17.36
N ASN A 105 -8.65 -12.07 -16.31
CA ASN A 105 -9.60 -11.69 -15.27
C ASN A 105 -9.93 -10.21 -15.41
N SER A 106 -11.21 -9.86 -15.36
CA SER A 106 -11.65 -8.46 -15.31
C SER A 106 -11.29 -7.88 -13.93
N VAL A 107 -10.04 -7.48 -13.77
CA VAL A 107 -9.49 -6.81 -12.58
C VAL A 107 -9.22 -5.34 -12.86
N GLU A 108 -10.14 -4.72 -13.59
CA GLU A 108 -10.06 -3.35 -14.12
C GLU A 108 -9.72 -2.31 -13.04
N ALA A 109 -10.25 -2.47 -11.82
CA ALA A 109 -9.95 -1.58 -10.70
C ALA A 109 -8.47 -1.65 -10.27
N ILE A 110 -7.89 -2.85 -10.20
CA ILE A 110 -6.45 -3.02 -9.91
C ILE A 110 -5.62 -2.46 -11.07
N GLU A 111 -6.02 -2.74 -12.32
CA GLU A 111 -5.34 -2.24 -13.50
C GLU A 111 -5.32 -0.71 -13.56
N SER A 112 -6.47 -0.08 -13.31
CA SER A 112 -6.62 1.38 -13.30
C SER A 112 -5.76 2.02 -12.20
N PHE A 113 -5.75 1.43 -11.00
CA PHE A 113 -4.90 1.89 -9.91
C PHE A 113 -3.41 1.81 -10.26
N VAL A 114 -2.99 0.69 -10.86
CA VAL A 114 -1.61 0.46 -11.29
C VAL A 114 -1.22 1.43 -12.42
N ASP A 115 -2.12 1.67 -13.38
CA ASP A 115 -1.93 2.67 -14.43
C ASP A 115 -1.69 4.06 -13.86
N ALA A 116 -2.49 4.47 -12.87
CA ALA A 116 -2.34 5.75 -12.21
C ALA A 116 -0.97 5.88 -11.52
N ILE A 117 -0.53 4.84 -10.79
CA ILE A 117 0.80 4.82 -10.17
C ILE A 117 1.90 4.91 -11.23
N ILE A 118 1.85 4.10 -12.29
CA ILE A 118 2.88 4.11 -13.34
C ILE A 118 2.91 5.45 -14.05
N GLY A 119 1.74 6.01 -14.34
CA GLY A 119 1.58 7.33 -14.93
C GLY A 119 2.27 8.40 -14.09
N ALA A 120 2.03 8.40 -12.77
CA ALA A 120 2.69 9.30 -11.85
C ALA A 120 4.21 9.05 -11.76
N LYS A 121 4.64 7.78 -11.58
CA LYS A 121 6.07 7.43 -11.49
C LYS A 121 6.87 7.85 -12.73
N LYS A 122 6.26 7.83 -13.93
CA LYS A 122 6.89 8.31 -15.18
C LYS A 122 7.12 9.81 -15.22
N SER A 123 6.32 10.57 -14.48
CA SER A 123 6.39 12.04 -14.39
C SER A 123 7.23 12.54 -13.22
N LEU A 124 7.69 11.63 -12.35
CA LEU A 124 8.49 11.94 -11.16
C LEU A 124 9.93 11.43 -11.34
N SER A 125 10.81 11.83 -10.43
CA SER A 125 12.19 11.35 -10.41
C SER A 125 12.27 9.84 -10.12
N PRO A 126 13.30 9.13 -10.63
CA PRO A 126 13.50 7.71 -10.35
C PRO A 126 13.64 7.36 -8.85
N ASN A 127 13.99 8.35 -8.02
CA ASN A 127 14.14 8.19 -6.57
C ASN A 127 12.86 8.53 -5.79
N CYS A 128 11.76 8.86 -6.47
CA CYS A 128 10.47 9.13 -5.85
C CYS A 128 10.04 7.94 -4.97
N ARG A 129 9.58 8.25 -3.77
CA ARG A 129 9.04 7.26 -2.84
C ARG A 129 7.52 7.20 -3.01
N PHE A 130 7.03 6.12 -3.60
CA PHE A 130 5.62 5.78 -3.64
C PHE A 130 5.30 4.79 -2.52
N MET A 131 4.31 5.11 -1.70
CA MET A 131 3.91 4.30 -0.56
C MET A 131 2.39 4.13 -0.53
N ILE A 132 1.93 2.96 -0.12
CA ILE A 132 0.53 2.68 0.21
C ILE A 132 0.45 2.18 1.64
N GLY A 133 -0.66 2.37 2.34
CA GLY A 133 -0.71 1.94 3.73
C GLY A 133 -2.03 2.15 4.45
N LEU A 134 -1.95 1.93 5.76
CA LEU A 134 -3.02 2.04 6.74
C LEU A 134 -2.76 3.23 7.67
N PRO A 135 -3.79 3.96 8.13
CA PRO A 135 -3.67 5.06 9.09
C PRO A 135 -3.46 4.56 10.53
N TYR A 136 -2.74 3.45 10.72
CA TYR A 136 -2.44 2.82 12.00
C TYR A 136 -0.92 2.82 12.25
N PRO A 137 -0.42 3.13 13.46
CA PRO A 137 -1.16 3.50 14.67
C PRO A 137 -1.65 4.95 14.64
N GLU A 138 -1.02 5.81 13.83
CA GLU A 138 -1.32 7.23 13.78
C GLU A 138 -1.35 7.75 12.33
N GLY A 139 -2.55 7.97 11.77
CA GLY A 139 -2.80 8.76 10.56
C GLY A 139 -1.66 8.77 9.51
N TYR A 140 -0.97 9.91 9.37
CA TYR A 140 0.10 10.10 8.38
C TYR A 140 1.45 9.44 8.74
N ARG A 141 1.63 8.99 9.98
CA ARG A 141 2.76 8.15 10.45
C ARG A 141 2.34 6.68 10.54
N GLY A 142 1.37 6.29 9.72
CA GLY A 142 0.77 4.98 9.79
C GLY A 142 1.71 3.84 9.36
N THR A 143 1.08 2.78 8.90
CA THR A 143 1.74 1.55 8.49
C THR A 143 1.87 1.58 6.99
N LEU A 144 3.10 1.73 6.50
CA LEU A 144 3.36 2.06 5.10
C LEU A 144 4.20 1.00 4.40
N LEU A 145 3.70 0.53 3.27
CA LEU A 145 4.40 -0.32 2.32
C LEU A 145 4.97 0.53 1.19
N ARG A 146 6.27 0.45 0.95
CA ARG A 146 6.90 1.08 -0.22
C ARG A 146 6.68 0.23 -1.47
N ILE A 147 6.25 0.86 -2.56
CA ILE A 147 6.17 0.22 -3.88
C ILE A 147 7.52 0.39 -4.58
N GLU A 148 8.39 -0.62 -4.44
CA GLU A 148 9.72 -0.64 -5.08
C GLU A 148 9.66 -1.04 -6.56
N ALA A 149 8.62 -1.76 -6.97
CA ALA A 149 8.43 -2.23 -8.34
C ALA A 149 8.19 -1.10 -9.35
N ASP A 150 8.78 -1.23 -10.54
CA ASP A 150 8.65 -0.26 -11.65
C ASP A 150 7.85 -0.79 -12.85
N ASN A 151 7.59 -2.10 -12.91
CA ASN A 151 6.75 -2.70 -13.94
C ASN A 151 5.32 -2.96 -13.43
N ARG A 152 4.39 -3.03 -14.39
CA ARG A 152 2.95 -3.16 -14.11
C ARG A 152 2.62 -4.40 -13.33
N GLU A 153 3.17 -5.53 -13.74
CA GLU A 153 2.86 -6.84 -13.20
C GLU A 153 3.23 -6.95 -11.72
N GLU A 154 4.42 -6.48 -11.34
CA GLU A 154 4.88 -6.49 -9.96
C GLU A 154 4.08 -5.51 -9.07
N ILE A 155 3.79 -4.29 -9.56
CA ILE A 155 2.97 -3.34 -8.81
C ILE A 155 1.56 -3.93 -8.57
N ALA A 156 0.97 -4.57 -9.58
CA ALA A 156 -0.34 -5.22 -9.46
C ALA A 156 -0.34 -6.32 -8.40
N ILE A 157 0.70 -7.15 -8.34
CA ILE A 157 0.83 -8.19 -7.30
C ILE A 157 0.95 -7.57 -5.91
N VAL A 158 1.86 -6.60 -5.74
CA VAL A 158 2.07 -5.92 -4.46
C VAL A 158 0.75 -5.33 -3.95
N LEU A 159 0.03 -4.63 -4.83
CA LEU A 159 -1.26 -4.04 -4.50
C LEU A 159 -2.31 -5.09 -4.15
N ALA A 160 -2.47 -6.13 -4.97
CA ALA A 160 -3.46 -7.17 -4.74
C ALA A 160 -3.19 -7.95 -3.44
N LEU A 161 -1.92 -8.28 -3.15
CA LEU A 161 -1.52 -8.92 -1.89
C LEU A 161 -1.79 -8.02 -0.69
N PHE A 162 -1.41 -6.74 -0.79
CA PHE A 162 -1.66 -5.78 0.26
C PHE A 162 -3.16 -5.65 0.55
N VAL A 163 -3.99 -5.42 -0.48
CA VAL A 163 -5.45 -5.28 -0.33
C VAL A 163 -6.10 -6.57 0.19
N ALA A 164 -5.65 -7.74 -0.27
CA ALA A 164 -6.17 -9.03 0.20
C ALA A 164 -5.85 -9.28 1.69
N GLN A 165 -4.71 -8.78 2.18
CA GLN A 165 -4.24 -8.99 3.55
C GLN A 165 -4.49 -7.80 4.49
N VAL A 166 -5.00 -6.68 3.99
CA VAL A 166 -5.05 -5.39 4.70
C VAL A 166 -5.69 -5.48 6.09
N GLN A 167 -6.76 -6.26 6.23
CA GLN A 167 -7.41 -6.47 7.52
C GLN A 167 -6.55 -7.28 8.48
N ARG A 168 -5.95 -8.37 8.01
CA ARG A 168 -5.07 -9.17 8.85
C ARG A 168 -3.88 -8.34 9.30
N ILE A 169 -3.34 -7.50 8.42
CA ILE A 169 -2.25 -6.59 8.78
C ILE A 169 -2.70 -5.69 9.93
N GLN A 170 -3.87 -5.05 9.80
CA GLN A 170 -4.43 -4.21 10.85
C GLN A 170 -4.66 -4.98 12.16
N ASP A 171 -5.34 -6.13 12.10
CA ASP A 171 -5.64 -6.96 13.27
C ASP A 171 -4.35 -7.36 13.99
N ARG A 172 -3.35 -7.84 13.24
CA ARG A 172 -2.08 -8.28 13.82
C ARG A 172 -1.29 -7.15 14.46
N LEU A 173 -1.32 -5.97 13.86
CA LEU A 173 -0.68 -4.78 14.44
C LEU A 173 -1.40 -4.30 15.70
N SER A 174 -2.73 -4.38 15.73
CA SER A 174 -3.52 -4.04 16.93
C SER A 174 -3.29 -4.98 18.12
N GLU A 175 -2.85 -6.21 17.86
CA GLU A 175 -2.51 -7.19 18.90
C GLU A 175 -1.11 -6.99 19.48
N GLU A 176 -0.15 -6.58 18.64
CA GLU A 176 1.29 -6.65 18.96
C GLU A 176 1.94 -5.27 19.17
N VAL A 177 1.32 -4.20 18.69
CA VAL A 177 1.89 -2.85 18.74
C VAL A 177 1.23 -2.03 19.83
N ASP A 178 2.03 -1.56 20.78
CA ASP A 178 1.66 -0.45 21.65
C ASP A 178 1.75 0.87 20.87
N GLU A 179 0.60 1.39 20.44
CA GLU A 179 0.48 2.60 19.63
C GLU A 179 1.19 3.80 20.26
N GLU A 180 1.12 3.93 21.59
CA GLU A 180 1.72 5.06 22.30
C GLU A 180 3.25 5.01 22.25
N ASN A 181 3.82 3.83 22.03
CA ASN A 181 5.26 3.61 22.06
C ASN A 181 5.92 3.68 20.67
N VAL A 182 5.17 3.77 19.57
CA VAL A 182 5.76 3.88 18.22
C VAL A 182 6.37 5.27 17.99
N ALA A 183 7.62 5.33 17.54
CA ALA A 183 8.35 6.60 17.40
C ALA A 183 8.05 7.39 16.10
N VAL A 184 8.03 6.71 14.94
CA VAL A 184 8.00 7.38 13.62
C VAL A 184 7.00 6.75 12.63
N GLY A 185 6.35 5.66 13.04
CA GLY A 185 5.46 4.85 12.19
C GLY A 185 5.99 3.45 11.94
N ILE A 186 5.24 2.67 11.16
CA ILE A 186 5.54 1.25 10.92
C ILE A 186 5.86 1.06 9.44
N SER A 187 7.01 0.46 9.15
CA SER A 187 7.38 0.07 7.78
C SER A 187 6.87 -1.33 7.51
N LEU A 188 6.16 -1.50 6.39
CA LEU A 188 5.87 -2.81 5.82
C LEU A 188 6.83 -3.15 4.70
N LYS A 189 7.22 -4.42 4.66
CA LYS A 189 7.90 -5.03 3.51
C LYS A 189 7.18 -6.31 3.13
N LEU A 190 7.04 -6.53 1.83
CA LEU A 190 6.56 -7.78 1.28
C LEU A 190 7.77 -8.67 0.97
N ASN A 191 7.80 -9.89 1.48
CA ASN A 191 8.88 -10.83 1.20
C ASN A 191 8.58 -11.72 -0.02
N GLU A 192 9.54 -12.56 -0.40
CA GLU A 192 9.40 -13.47 -1.55
C GLU A 192 8.34 -14.55 -1.34
N ASP A 193 8.02 -14.88 -0.08
CA ASP A 193 6.99 -15.86 0.26
C ASP A 193 5.58 -15.24 0.28
N GLY A 194 5.46 -13.94 0.01
CA GLY A 194 4.20 -13.21 0.01
C GLY A 194 3.66 -12.89 1.42
N ASP A 195 4.50 -13.05 2.45
CA ASP A 195 4.28 -12.59 3.81
C ASP A 195 4.68 -11.12 3.96
N PHE A 196 4.02 -10.42 4.88
CA PHE A 196 4.40 -9.07 5.25
C PHE A 196 5.26 -9.08 6.50
N VAL A 197 6.31 -8.26 6.51
CA VAL A 197 7.13 -7.99 7.70
C VAL A 197 6.88 -6.53 8.10
N ALA A 198 6.38 -6.33 9.31
CA ALA A 198 6.20 -5.01 9.89
C ALA A 198 7.35 -4.71 10.84
N THR A 199 7.97 -3.54 10.68
CA THR A 199 9.12 -3.11 11.50
C THR A 199 8.93 -1.69 12.00
N TRP A 200 9.35 -1.43 13.23
CA TRP A 200 9.30 -0.10 13.81
C TRP A 200 10.37 0.07 14.90
N TYR A 201 10.58 1.32 15.30
CA TYR A 201 11.33 1.66 16.50
C TYR A 201 10.36 2.21 17.53
N ASP A 202 10.57 1.84 18.79
CA ASP A 202 9.85 2.47 19.89
C ASP A 202 10.48 3.80 20.34
N ARG A 203 9.87 4.48 21.31
CA ARG A 203 10.38 5.77 21.83
C ARG A 203 11.73 5.65 22.53
N GLU A 204 12.11 4.46 22.97
CA GLU A 204 13.43 4.14 23.52
C GLU A 204 14.44 3.75 22.44
N GLN A 205 14.05 3.82 21.16
CA GLN A 205 14.85 3.43 19.99
C GLN A 205 15.17 1.93 19.93
N GLN A 206 14.37 1.09 20.59
CA GLN A 206 14.47 -0.36 20.42
C GLN A 206 13.80 -0.77 19.12
N TYR A 207 14.42 -1.70 18.40
CA TYR A 207 13.92 -2.24 17.15
C TYR A 207 12.93 -3.37 17.41
N HIS A 208 11.78 -3.31 16.72
CA HIS A 208 10.73 -4.31 16.77
C HIS A 208 10.40 -4.82 15.37
N GLU A 209 10.08 -6.11 15.28
CA GLU A 209 9.73 -6.78 14.04
C GLU A 209 8.68 -7.85 14.31
N ILE A 210 7.64 -7.88 13.48
CA ILE A 210 6.66 -8.96 13.45
C ILE A 210 6.43 -9.45 12.03
N MET A 211 6.27 -10.76 11.91
CA MET A 211 5.88 -11.41 10.66
C MET A 211 4.36 -11.58 10.63
N ILE A 212 3.77 -11.21 9.50
CA ILE A 212 2.34 -11.31 9.21
C ILE A 212 2.20 -12.31 8.08
N SER A 213 2.07 -13.59 8.45
CA SER A 213 2.02 -14.67 7.47
C SER A 213 0.76 -14.59 6.59
N ASN A 214 0.97 -14.89 5.31
CA ASN A 214 -0.07 -15.07 4.33
C ASN A 214 -0.68 -16.47 4.50
N SER A 215 -1.89 -16.55 5.02
CA SER A 215 -2.57 -17.86 5.19
C SER A 215 -3.18 -18.37 3.92
N LEU A 216 -3.14 -17.58 2.84
CA LEU A 216 -3.67 -17.98 1.55
C LEU A 216 -2.62 -18.76 0.72
N MET A 217 -1.35 -18.80 1.15
CA MET A 217 -0.30 -19.60 0.53
C MET A 217 0.00 -20.92 1.29
N LYS A 218 -0.80 -21.26 2.31
CA LYS A 218 -0.65 -22.50 3.10
C LYS A 218 -1.67 -23.55 2.71
#